data_AF-A0A7W0X280-F1
#
_entry.id   AF-A0A7W0X280-F1
#
_cell.length_a   1.000
_cell.length_b   1.000
_cell.length_c   1.000
_cell.angle_alpha   90.00
_cell.angle_beta   90.00
_cell.angle_gamma   90.00
#
_symmetry.space_group_name_H-M   'P 1'
#
loop_
_entity.id
_entity.type
_entity.pdbx_description
1 polymer ?
#
loop_
_entity_poly.entity_id
_entity_poly.type
_entity_poly.pdbx_seq_one_letter_code
_entity_poly.pdbx_strand_id
1 'polypeptide(L)'
;MAMLIGLILAIASATAPALAQPTSTAEVTLDPVVVTATRRAERSFDVPASVDTIDGATIRDGQPQINLSETLVRVPGVFAANRGNYAQDLQISSRGYGARAAFGVRGVRLYQD
;
A
#
# COMPACT_ATOMS: atom_id res chain seq x y z
N MET A 1 29.22 -20.21 -63.77
CA MET A 1 29.56 -20.28 -62.33
C MET A 1 29.30 -18.96 -61.56
N ALA A 2 29.17 -17.80 -62.22
CA ALA A 2 28.87 -16.52 -61.55
C ALA A 2 27.38 -16.29 -61.21
N MET A 3 26.45 -16.98 -61.89
CA MET A 3 25.00 -16.77 -61.72
C MET A 3 24.40 -17.51 -60.51
N LEU A 4 25.06 -18.58 -60.03
CA LEU A 4 24.59 -19.38 -58.90
C LEU A 4 24.90 -18.70 -57.54
N ILE A 5 25.94 -17.87 -57.48
CA ILE A 5 26.37 -17.17 -56.26
C ILE A 5 25.43 -16.00 -55.93
N GLY A 6 24.90 -15.31 -56.96
CA GLY A 6 23.96 -14.21 -56.77
C GLY A 6 22.59 -14.64 -56.21
N LEU A 7 22.16 -15.87 -56.50
CA LEU A 7 20.87 -16.39 -56.05
C LEU A 7 20.88 -16.80 -54.56
N ILE A 8 22.04 -17.23 -54.04
CA ILE A 8 22.21 -17.61 -52.64
C ILE A 8 22.24 -16.37 -51.73
N LEU A 9 22.77 -15.24 -52.23
CA LEU A 9 22.84 -14.00 -51.46
C LEU A 9 21.48 -13.29 -51.30
N ALA A 10 20.53 -13.54 -52.22
CA ALA A 10 19.19 -12.96 -52.17
C ALA A 10 18.26 -13.63 -51.15
N ILE A 11 18.54 -14.88 -50.74
CA ILE A 11 17.71 -15.64 -49.79
C ILE A 11 18.11 -15.34 -48.33
N ALA A 12 19.30 -14.80 -48.10
CA ALA A 12 19.81 -14.48 -46.76
C ALA A 12 19.22 -13.19 -46.14
N SER A 13 18.46 -12.39 -46.90
CA SER A 13 17.99 -11.06 -46.44
C SER A 13 16.53 -11.02 -45.98
N ALA A 14 15.86 -12.17 -45.84
CA ALA A 14 14.42 -12.22 -45.51
C ALA A 14 14.09 -12.51 -44.03
N THR A 15 15.06 -12.49 -43.13
CA THR A 15 14.82 -12.62 -41.68
C THR A 15 14.62 -11.25 -41.05
N ALA A 16 13.42 -10.69 -41.22
CA ALA A 16 12.99 -9.54 -40.42
C ALA A 16 12.89 -9.97 -38.95
N PRO A 17 13.57 -9.31 -37.99
CA PRO A 17 13.32 -9.54 -36.58
C PRO A 17 11.89 -9.06 -36.28
N ALA A 18 11.05 -9.97 -35.80
CA ALA A 18 9.75 -9.62 -35.26
C ALA A 18 9.97 -8.69 -34.06
N LEU A 19 9.65 -7.41 -34.23
CA LEU A 19 9.65 -6.45 -33.14
C LEU A 19 8.53 -6.86 -32.17
N ALA A 20 8.91 -7.42 -31.02
CA ALA A 20 8.00 -7.67 -29.92
C ALA A 20 7.32 -6.35 -29.55
N GLN A 21 5.99 -6.29 -29.68
CA GLN A 21 5.23 -5.12 -29.23
C GLN A 21 5.43 -5.00 -27.71
N PRO A 22 5.81 -3.81 -27.20
CA PRO A 22 5.79 -3.60 -25.77
C PRO A 22 4.34 -3.68 -25.33
N THR A 23 3.97 -4.79 -24.67
CA THR A 23 2.73 -4.86 -23.90
C THR A 23 2.87 -3.82 -22.80
N SER A 24 2.32 -2.63 -23.05
CA SER A 24 2.03 -1.65 -22.02
C SER A 24 0.96 -2.27 -21.14
N THR A 25 1.40 -3.08 -20.17
CA THR A 25 0.59 -3.43 -19.02
C THR A 25 0.47 -2.13 -18.23
N ALA A 26 -0.51 -1.29 -18.60
CA ALA A 26 -0.90 -0.17 -17.78
C ALA A 26 -1.32 -0.78 -16.43
N GLU A 27 -0.47 -0.63 -15.42
CA GLU A 27 -0.82 -0.99 -14.05
C GLU A 27 -2.05 -0.17 -13.69
N VAL A 28 -3.20 -0.85 -13.63
CA VAL A 28 -4.46 -0.23 -13.22
C VAL A 28 -4.37 -0.06 -11.72
N THR A 29 -3.97 1.13 -11.28
CA THR A 29 -4.02 1.51 -9.87
C THR A 29 -5.48 1.64 -9.46
N LEU A 30 -5.97 0.65 -8.72
CA LEU A 30 -7.35 0.61 -8.23
C LEU A 30 -7.52 1.60 -7.07
N ASP A 31 -8.67 2.26 -7.04
CA ASP A 31 -9.07 3.05 -5.87
C ASP A 31 -9.18 2.14 -4.63
N PRO A 32 -8.64 2.53 -3.47
CA PRO A 32 -8.72 1.73 -2.27
C PRO A 32 -10.18 1.56 -1.83
N VAL A 33 -10.68 0.33 -1.87
CA VAL A 33 -11.97 -0.04 -1.30
C VAL A 33 -11.80 -0.19 0.21
N VAL A 34 -12.42 0.69 0.99
CA VAL A 34 -12.28 0.66 2.45
C VAL A 34 -13.50 -0.04 3.06
N VAL A 35 -13.28 -1.25 3.56
CA VAL A 35 -14.28 -1.97 4.35
C VAL A 35 -14.20 -1.46 5.78
N THR A 36 -14.91 -0.37 6.06
CA THR A 36 -15.09 0.10 7.43
C THR A 36 -16.20 -0.74 8.10
N ALA A 37 -16.24 -0.79 9.44
CA ALA A 37 -17.17 -1.60 10.24
C ALA A 37 -18.70 -1.40 9.99
N THR A 38 -19.08 -0.61 8.99
CA THR A 38 -20.45 -0.38 8.50
C THR A 38 -21.02 -1.53 7.65
N ARG A 39 -20.33 -2.67 7.52
CA ARG A 39 -20.76 -3.89 6.79
C ARG A 39 -21.04 -3.67 5.28
N ARG A 40 -20.67 -2.53 4.70
CA ARG A 40 -20.72 -2.27 3.25
C ARG A 40 -19.36 -1.78 2.76
N ALA A 41 -18.90 -2.35 1.66
CA ALA A 41 -17.69 -1.90 0.97
C ALA A 41 -18.02 -0.62 0.18
N GLU A 42 -17.32 0.47 0.47
CA GLU A 42 -17.52 1.77 -0.16
C GLU A 42 -16.15 2.42 -0.40
N ARG A 43 -16.05 3.30 -1.39
CA ARG A 43 -14.80 4.03 -1.64
C ARG A 43 -14.60 5.06 -0.54
N SER A 44 -13.35 5.30 -0.14
CA SER A 44 -13.03 6.27 0.92
C SER A 44 -13.59 7.68 0.65
N PHE A 45 -13.72 8.08 -0.62
CA PHE A 45 -14.27 9.38 -1.03
C PHE A 45 -15.79 9.49 -0.83
N ASP A 46 -16.51 8.36 -0.87
CA ASP A 46 -17.97 8.35 -0.81
C ASP A 46 -18.47 8.25 0.66
N VAL A 47 -17.58 7.98 1.61
CA VAL A 47 -17.91 7.88 3.04
C VAL A 47 -17.90 9.27 3.70
N PRO A 48 -18.96 9.68 4.44
CA PRO A 48 -19.01 10.95 5.16
C PRO A 48 -18.21 10.91 6.48
N ALA A 49 -17.01 10.32 6.47
CA ALA A 49 -16.11 10.20 7.61
C ALA A 49 -14.64 10.23 7.16
N SER A 50 -13.73 10.60 8.05
CA SER A 50 -12.29 10.51 7.76
C SER A 50 -11.83 9.05 7.86
N VAL A 51 -11.24 8.56 6.77
CA VAL A 51 -10.70 7.22 6.65
C VAL A 51 -9.26 7.31 6.16
N ASP A 52 -8.36 6.57 6.81
CA ASP A 52 -6.95 6.46 6.42
C ASP A 52 -6.59 4.97 6.39
N THR A 53 -5.76 4.57 5.43
CA THR A 53 -5.33 3.19 5.20
C THR A 53 -3.83 3.17 4.99
N ILE A 54 -3.15 2.32 5.77
CA ILE A 54 -1.73 2.06 5.60
C ILE A 54 -1.57 0.65 5.03
N ASP A 55 -0.90 0.56 3.89
CA ASP A 55 -0.63 -0.73 3.26
C ASP A 55 0.39 -1.57 4.08
N GLY A 56 0.27 -2.89 4.00
CA GLY A 56 1.15 -3.84 4.66
C GLY A 56 2.60 -3.72 4.21
N ALA A 57 2.90 -3.34 2.96
CA ALA A 57 4.27 -3.05 2.55
C ALA A 57 4.84 -1.86 3.34
N THR A 58 4.02 -0.83 3.55
CA THR A 58 4.41 0.38 4.30
C THR A 58 4.58 0.12 5.80
N ILE A 59 3.77 -0.76 6.39
CA ILE A 59 3.94 -1.21 7.77
C ILE A 59 5.28 -1.93 7.95
N ARG A 60 5.68 -2.72 6.96
CA ARG A 60 6.89 -3.55 7.04
C ARG A 60 8.17 -2.82 6.66
N ASP A 61 8.04 -1.77 5.86
CA ASP A 61 9.16 -0.99 5.36
C ASP A 61 9.85 -0.20 6.49
N GLY A 62 11.14 -0.51 6.70
CA GLY A 62 12.03 0.21 7.62
C GLY A 62 11.64 0.22 9.10
N GLN A 63 10.69 -0.63 9.53
CA GLN A 63 10.14 -0.62 10.89
C GLN A 63 10.38 -1.95 11.64
N PRO A 64 10.65 -1.91 12.96
CA PRO A 64 10.76 -3.11 13.80
C PRO A 64 9.48 -3.94 13.91
N GLN A 65 8.31 -3.36 13.59
CA GLN A 65 6.98 -3.99 13.68
C GLN A 65 6.63 -4.47 15.09
N ILE A 66 7.20 -3.86 16.13
CA ILE A 66 6.99 -4.24 17.52
C ILE A 66 5.71 -3.61 18.07
N ASN A 67 5.45 -2.34 17.75
CA ASN A 67 4.23 -1.67 18.19
C ASN A 67 3.53 -0.91 17.05
N LEU A 68 2.27 -0.57 17.30
CA LEU A 68 1.47 0.23 16.36
C LEU A 68 1.89 1.71 16.33
N SER A 69 2.59 2.21 17.37
CA SER A 69 3.04 3.60 17.44
C SER A 69 3.94 4.01 16.28
N GLU A 70 4.73 3.07 15.78
CA GLU A 70 5.70 3.21 14.71
C GLU A 70 5.01 3.55 13.40
N THR A 71 3.90 2.87 13.13
CA THR A 71 3.15 3.05 11.88
C THR A 71 2.10 4.14 11.99
N LEU A 72 1.42 4.26 13.15
CA LEU A 72 0.34 5.23 13.36
C LEU A 72 0.81 6.70 13.32
N VAL A 73 2.12 6.96 13.43
CA VAL A 73 2.69 8.32 13.25
C VAL A 73 2.36 8.93 11.89
N ARG A 74 2.05 8.11 10.88
CA ARG A 74 1.72 8.54 9.52
C ARG A 74 0.27 9.02 9.37
N VAL A 75 -0.62 8.62 10.30
CA VAL A 75 -2.05 8.94 10.22
C VAL A 75 -2.31 10.34 10.79
N PRO A 76 -2.82 11.29 10.00
CA PRO A 76 -3.10 12.63 10.50
C PRO A 76 -4.15 12.62 11.61
N GLY A 77 -3.82 13.30 12.71
CA GLY A 77 -4.73 13.41 13.84
C GLY A 77 -4.85 12.14 14.67
N VAL A 78 -4.03 11.11 14.45
CA VAL A 78 -3.82 10.02 15.41
C VAL A 78 -2.44 10.20 16.05
N PHE A 79 -2.38 10.05 17.36
CA PHE A 79 -1.11 10.02 18.09
C PHE A 79 -1.06 8.77 18.95
N ALA A 80 -0.02 7.98 18.75
CA ALA A 80 0.23 6.74 19.47
C ALA A 80 1.63 6.79 20.07
N ALA A 81 1.74 6.68 21.39
CA ALA A 81 3.00 6.71 22.10
C ALA A 81 3.28 5.38 22.80
N ASN A 82 4.49 4.84 22.59
CA ASN A 82 5.02 3.75 23.38
C ASN A 82 5.62 4.29 24.69
N ARG A 83 5.25 3.67 25.82
CA ARG A 83 5.67 4.09 27.17
C ARG A 83 6.77 3.22 27.79
N GLY A 84 7.39 2.34 27.01
CA GLY A 84 8.45 1.41 27.44
C GLY A 84 7.99 0.32 28.41
N ASN A 85 6.68 0.23 28.68
CA ASN A 85 6.10 -0.75 29.59
C ASN A 85 5.02 -1.55 28.86
N TYR A 86 5.38 -2.73 28.35
CA TYR A 86 4.48 -3.61 27.59
C TYR A 86 3.35 -4.25 28.41
N ALA A 87 3.40 -4.16 29.74
CA ALA A 87 2.27 -4.54 30.58
C ALA A 87 1.18 -3.47 30.60
N GLN A 88 1.46 -2.27 30.07
CA GLN A 88 0.52 -1.20 29.85
C GLN A 88 0.35 -1.01 28.35
N ASP A 89 -0.88 -0.90 27.88
CA ASP A 89 -1.15 -0.69 26.46
C ASP A 89 -0.51 0.60 25.92
N LEU A 90 -0.42 0.70 24.59
CA LEU A 90 -0.04 1.93 23.89
C LEU A 90 -0.98 3.08 24.26
N GLN A 91 -0.43 4.27 24.44
CA GLN A 91 -1.24 5.47 24.64
C GLN A 91 -1.73 5.98 23.29
N ILE A 92 -3.02 5.81 22.99
CA ILE A 92 -3.62 6.20 21.70
C ILE A 92 -4.58 7.37 21.87
N SER A 93 -4.41 8.42 21.09
CA SER A 93 -5.30 9.57 21.03
C SER A 93 -5.71 9.91 19.60
N SER A 94 -6.92 10.45 19.43
CA SER A 94 -7.46 10.83 18.12
C SER A 94 -8.00 12.26 18.20
N ARG A 95 -7.51 13.13 17.30
CA ARG A 95 -7.86 14.55 17.18
C ARG A 95 -7.87 15.28 18.54
N GLY A 96 -6.87 15.01 19.38
CA GLY A 96 -6.71 15.59 20.73
C GLY A 96 -7.56 14.95 21.83
N TYR A 97 -8.54 14.11 21.48
CA TYR A 97 -9.27 13.33 22.47
C TYR A 97 -8.33 12.29 23.10
N GLY A 98 -8.32 12.20 24.43
CA GLY A 98 -7.42 11.32 25.18
C GLY A 98 -5.96 11.76 25.24
N ALA A 99 -5.58 12.92 24.66
CA ALA A 99 -4.18 13.40 24.65
C ALA A 99 -3.59 13.63 26.05
N ARG A 100 -4.43 13.88 27.06
CA ARG A 100 -4.02 14.08 28.47
C ARG A 100 -4.26 12.85 29.35
N ALA A 101 -4.85 11.79 28.80
CA ALA A 101 -5.16 10.59 29.55
C ALA A 101 -3.96 9.62 29.52
N ALA A 102 -3.66 8.98 30.66
CA ALA A 102 -2.50 8.10 30.82
C ALA A 102 -2.46 6.91 29.85
N PHE A 103 -3.63 6.46 29.38
CA PHE A 103 -3.81 5.37 28.41
C PHE A 103 -4.40 5.84 27.07
N GLY A 104 -4.57 7.16 26.90
CA GLY A 104 -5.25 7.70 25.74
C GLY A 104 -6.78 7.62 25.84
N VAL A 105 -7.45 7.30 24.73
CA VAL A 105 -8.90 7.28 24.61
C VAL A 105 -9.48 5.92 24.98
N ARG A 106 -10.44 5.88 25.92
CA ARG A 106 -11.36 4.74 26.05
C ARG A 106 -12.44 4.82 24.97
N GLY A 107 -12.57 3.79 24.14
CA GLY A 107 -13.53 3.75 23.02
C GLY A 107 -12.90 3.44 21.66
N VAL A 108 -11.58 3.27 21.57
CA VAL A 108 -10.92 2.71 20.38
C VAL A 108 -10.99 1.19 20.46
N ARG A 109 -11.40 0.54 19.38
CA ARG A 109 -11.41 -0.93 19.28
C ARG A 109 -10.47 -1.35 18.18
N LEU A 110 -9.51 -2.22 18.53
CA LEU A 110 -8.62 -2.86 17.59
C LEU A 110 -9.28 -4.16 17.10
N TYR A 111 -9.27 -4.38 15.80
CA TYR A 111 -9.66 -5.64 15.19
C TYR A 111 -8.45 -6.19 14.44
N GLN A 112 -8.16 -7.47 14.64
CA GLN A 112 -7.10 -8.20 13.95
C GLN A 112 -7.70 -9.54 13.50
N ASP A 113 -7.44 -9.90 12.26
CA ASP A 113 -7.73 -11.21 11.66
C ASP A 113 -6.39 -11.86 11.27
#